data_AF-A0A2V8JX40-F1
#
_entry.id   AF-A0A2V8JX40-F1
#
_cell.length_a   1.000
_cell.length_b   1.000
_cell.length_c   1.000
_cell.angle_alpha   90.00
_cell.angle_beta   90.00
_cell.angle_gamma   90.00
#
_symmetry.space_group_name_H-M   'P 1'
#
loop_
_entity.id
_entity.type
_entity.pdbx_description
1 polymer ?
#
loop_
_entity_poly.entity_id
_entity_poly.type
_entity_poly.pdbx_seq_one_letter_code
_entity_poly.pdbx_strand_id
1 'polypeptide(L)'
;MALSADADRVCFSLDCWLITSFGPYSIDSVGHDEHVRRVLVCRQLIWEVVSEFLRRDIDVILDDGFFLRAHRIEYVAMSKRFGAKAKTHFLQTPIEVVRARLEVRNSRLPRYNFRVSPEMLEQFVSVRGAVAGGRR
;
A
#
# COMPACT_ATOMS: atom_id res chain seq x y z
N MET A 1 -7.89 1.16 8.61
CA MET A 1 -7.76 0.35 9.84
C MET A 1 -9.08 -0.26 10.36
N ALA A 2 -10.16 -0.39 9.57
CA ALA A 2 -11.37 -1.10 10.03
C ALA A 2 -11.24 -2.64 9.93
N LEU A 3 -10.48 -3.15 8.95
CA LEU A 3 -10.28 -4.60 8.73
C LEU A 3 -9.32 -5.24 9.74
N SER A 4 -8.48 -4.43 10.41
CA SER A 4 -7.55 -4.90 11.45
C SER A 4 -8.16 -4.87 12.85
N ALA A 5 -9.45 -4.53 12.97
CA ALA A 5 -10.14 -4.48 14.26
C ALA A 5 -10.48 -5.89 14.79
N ASP A 6 -10.42 -6.92 13.92
CA ASP A 6 -10.43 -8.31 14.35
C ASP A 6 -9.04 -8.71 14.86
N ALA A 7 -8.99 -9.19 16.11
CA ALA A 7 -7.74 -9.49 16.84
C ALA A 7 -6.89 -10.62 16.21
N ASP A 8 -7.47 -11.43 15.32
CA ASP A 8 -6.83 -12.64 14.79
C ASP A 8 -6.10 -12.42 13.45
N ARG A 9 -5.94 -11.16 13.00
CA ARG A 9 -5.28 -10.83 11.73
C ARG A 9 -4.10 -9.89 11.93
N VAL A 10 -2.98 -10.20 11.27
CA VAL A 10 -1.78 -9.35 11.31
C VAL A 10 -1.76 -8.40 10.12
N CYS A 11 -1.72 -7.08 10.37
CA CYS A 11 -1.71 -6.05 9.33
C CYS A 11 -0.29 -5.58 9.02
N PHE A 12 0.09 -5.65 7.75
CA PHE A 12 1.36 -5.14 7.23
C PHE A 12 1.10 -3.90 6.38
N SER A 13 1.46 -2.73 6.91
CA SER A 13 1.34 -1.45 6.21
C SER A 13 2.65 -1.07 5.51
N LEU A 14 2.60 -0.85 4.20
CA LEU A 14 3.78 -0.48 3.43
C LEU A 14 4.43 0.83 3.94
N ASP A 15 3.63 1.84 4.26
CA ASP A 15 4.13 3.14 4.75
C ASP A 15 4.88 2.99 6.08
N CYS A 16 4.38 2.13 6.98
CA CYS A 16 5.06 1.81 8.24
C CYS A 16 6.45 1.22 7.99
N TRP A 17 6.55 0.25 7.08
CA TRP A 17 7.82 -0.38 6.73
C TRP A 17 8.78 0.59 6.05
N LEU A 18 8.30 1.42 5.12
CA LEU A 18 9.12 2.43 4.44
C LEU A 18 9.72 3.42 5.43
N ILE A 19 8.89 4.02 6.28
CA ILE A 19 9.34 5.04 7.23
C ILE A 19 10.23 4.44 8.32
N THR A 20 9.93 3.22 8.77
CA THR A 20 10.75 2.55 9.80
C THR A 20 12.10 2.12 9.23
N SER A 21 12.15 1.62 8.00
CA SER A 21 13.40 1.09 7.40
C SER A 21 14.35 2.19 6.93
N PHE A 22 13.81 3.31 6.42
CA PHE A 22 14.61 4.37 5.80
C PHE A 22 14.61 5.69 6.59
N GLY A 23 13.94 5.72 7.75
CA GLY A 23 13.65 6.94 8.49
C GLY A 23 12.57 7.79 7.81
N PRO A 24 12.10 8.88 8.46
CA PRO A 24 11.20 9.83 7.82
C PRO A 24 11.86 10.51 6.62
N TYR A 25 11.20 10.49 5.46
CA TYR A 25 11.64 11.17 4.24
C TYR A 25 10.45 11.73 3.47
N SER A 26 10.70 12.65 2.54
CA SER A 26 9.71 13.09 1.55
C SER A 26 9.96 12.41 0.22
N ILE A 27 8.91 12.03 -0.50
CA ILE A 27 9.04 11.39 -1.82
C ILE A 27 9.77 12.34 -2.79
N ASP A 28 9.47 13.63 -2.73
CA ASP A 28 10.11 14.65 -3.57
C ASP A 28 11.62 14.76 -3.32
N SER A 29 12.06 14.68 -2.05
CA SER A 29 13.48 14.79 -1.72
C SER A 29 14.33 13.63 -2.21
N VAL A 30 13.74 12.44 -2.36
CA VAL A 30 14.47 11.23 -2.81
C VAL A 30 14.28 10.97 -4.31
N GLY A 31 13.22 11.51 -4.91
CA GLY A 31 12.86 11.26 -6.30
C GLY A 31 12.06 9.97 -6.50
N HIS A 32 11.37 9.89 -7.64
CA HIS A 32 10.46 8.79 -7.96
C HIS A 32 11.15 7.42 -7.96
N ASP A 33 12.28 7.30 -8.66
CA ASP A 33 12.96 6.02 -8.85
C ASP A 33 13.46 5.42 -7.52
N GLU A 34 14.05 6.27 -6.67
CA GLU A 34 14.49 5.84 -5.34
C GLU A 34 13.31 5.48 -4.44
N HIS A 35 12.20 6.23 -4.51
CA HIS A 35 10.98 5.86 -3.80
C HIS A 35 10.44 4.49 -4.26
N VAL A 36 10.39 4.25 -5.57
CA VAL A 36 9.97 2.96 -6.15
C VAL A 36 10.91 1.84 -5.70
N ARG A 37 12.23 2.06 -5.73
CA ARG A 37 13.21 1.07 -5.23
C ARG A 37 12.93 0.70 -3.77
N ARG A 38 12.72 1.69 -2.90
CA ARG A 38 12.37 1.45 -1.48
C ARG A 38 11.06 0.70 -1.31
N VAL A 39 10.05 1.03 -2.11
CA VAL A 39 8.76 0.31 -2.15
C VAL A 39 8.97 -1.17 -2.49
N LEU A 40 9.76 -1.48 -3.51
CA LEU A 40 10.02 -2.86 -3.93
C LEU A 40 10.78 -3.64 -2.85
N VAL A 41 11.79 -3.03 -2.22
CA VAL A 41 12.53 -3.65 -1.10
C VAL A 41 11.60 -3.93 0.08
N CYS A 42 10.80 -2.95 0.52
CA CYS A 42 9.86 -3.16 1.62
C CYS A 42 8.79 -4.21 1.29
N ARG A 43 8.28 -4.24 0.05
CA ARG A 43 7.35 -5.29 -0.41
C ARG A 43 7.94 -6.68 -0.31
N GLN A 44 9.20 -6.85 -0.74
CA GLN A 44 9.89 -8.11 -0.62
C GLN A 44 10.01 -8.54 0.84
N LEU A 45 10.48 -7.65 1.73
CA LEU A 45 10.64 -7.95 3.15
C LEU A 45 9.29 -8.27 3.82
N ILE A 46 8.25 -7.49 3.53
CA ILE A 46 6.88 -7.77 4.01
C ILE A 46 6.45 -9.16 3.56
N TRP A 47 6.70 -9.52 2.30
CA TRP A 47 6.29 -10.81 1.76
C TRP A 47 7.04 -11.99 2.40
N GLU A 48 8.34 -11.86 2.67
CA GLU A 48 9.12 -12.87 3.39
C GLU A 48 8.51 -13.16 4.77
N VAL A 49 8.16 -12.10 5.52
CA VAL A 49 7.51 -12.25 6.82
C VAL A 49 6.10 -12.82 6.68
N VAL A 50 5.29 -12.29 5.77
CA VAL A 50 3.92 -12.76 5.52
C VAL A 50 3.88 -14.24 5.15
N SER A 51 4.84 -14.71 4.38
CA SER A 51 4.93 -16.13 4.03
C SER A 51 5.11 -17.02 5.26
N GLU A 52 5.82 -16.57 6.30
CA GLU A 52 5.93 -17.32 7.57
C GLU A 52 4.61 -17.37 8.35
N PHE A 53 3.83 -16.28 8.33
CA PHE A 53 2.50 -16.27 8.94
C PHE A 53 1.54 -17.21 8.19
N LEU A 54 1.53 -17.16 6.86
CA LEU A 54 0.68 -18.02 6.03
C LEU A 54 1.02 -19.51 6.20
N ARG A 55 2.30 -19.88 6.35
CA ARG A 55 2.71 -21.27 6.64
C ARG A 55 2.19 -21.80 7.99
N ARG A 56 1.79 -20.91 8.89
CA ARG A 56 1.28 -21.22 10.24
C ARG A 56 -0.23 -21.06 10.34
N ASP A 57 -0.91 -20.97 9.20
CA ASP A 57 -2.36 -20.76 9.10
C ASP A 57 -2.84 -19.47 9.79
N ILE A 58 -2.00 -18.43 9.83
CA ILE A 58 -2.35 -17.13 10.38
C ILE A 58 -2.78 -16.19 9.25
N ASP A 59 -3.95 -15.59 9.43
CA ASP A 59 -4.50 -14.61 8.51
C ASP A 59 -3.73 -13.28 8.56
N VAL A 60 -3.44 -12.73 7.38
CA VAL A 60 -2.76 -11.44 7.24
C VAL A 60 -3.58 -10.44 6.43
N ILE A 61 -3.27 -9.16 6.60
CA ILE A 61 -3.75 -8.05 5.79
C ILE A 61 -2.53 -7.34 5.20
N LEU A 62 -2.51 -7.18 3.89
CA LEU A 62 -1.56 -6.33 3.19
C LEU A 62 -2.20 -4.97 2.93
N ASP A 63 -1.77 -3.94 3.66
CA ASP A 63 -2.18 -2.55 3.47
C ASP A 63 -1.14 -1.83 2.62
N ASP A 64 -1.33 -1.93 1.30
CA ASP A 64 -0.49 -1.37 0.25
C ASP A 64 -1.38 -0.65 -0.77
N GLY A 65 -0.87 0.45 -1.34
CA GLY A 65 -1.55 1.21 -2.38
C GLY A 65 -1.89 0.41 -3.64
N PHE A 66 -1.18 -0.70 -3.93
CA PHE A 66 -1.41 -1.65 -5.03
C PHE A 66 -1.94 -1.01 -6.34
N PHE A 67 -1.27 0.03 -6.79
CA PHE A 67 -1.72 0.87 -7.91
C PHE A 67 -1.90 0.07 -9.21
N LEU A 68 -1.06 -0.94 -9.45
CA LEU A 68 -1.10 -1.75 -10.66
C LEU A 68 -1.94 -3.02 -10.46
N ARG A 69 -2.81 -3.33 -11.43
CA ARG A 69 -3.59 -4.59 -11.46
C ARG A 69 -2.68 -5.82 -11.45
N ALA A 70 -1.55 -5.77 -12.14
CA ALA A 70 -0.57 -6.85 -12.20
C ALA A 70 -0.08 -7.26 -10.81
N HIS A 71 0.31 -6.30 -9.96
CA HIS A 71 0.73 -6.59 -8.59
C HIS A 71 -0.39 -7.29 -7.80
N ARG A 72 -1.66 -6.84 -7.92
CA ARG A 72 -2.76 -7.51 -7.21
C ARG A 72 -2.93 -8.97 -7.64
N ILE A 73 -2.81 -9.25 -8.93
CA ILE A 73 -2.89 -10.61 -9.47
C ILE A 73 -1.73 -11.47 -8.96
N GLU A 74 -0.52 -10.90 -8.93
CA GLU A 74 0.68 -11.56 -8.45
C GLU A 74 0.55 -12.01 -6.99
N TYR A 75 0.16 -11.11 -6.08
CA TYR A 75 -0.03 -11.45 -4.66
C TYR A 75 -1.13 -12.49 -4.45
N VAL A 76 -2.22 -12.44 -5.23
CA VAL A 76 -3.27 -13.47 -5.21
C VAL A 76 -2.73 -14.83 -5.68
N ALA A 77 -1.87 -14.86 -6.69
CA ALA A 77 -1.24 -16.09 -7.16
C ALA A 77 -0.24 -16.64 -6.13
N MET A 78 0.54 -15.76 -5.51
CA MET A 78 1.51 -16.12 -4.48
C MET A 78 0.86 -16.69 -3.24
N SER A 79 -0.28 -16.14 -2.79
CA SER A 79 -1.00 -16.66 -1.60
C SER A 79 -1.50 -18.09 -1.80
N LYS A 80 -1.92 -18.46 -3.02
CA LYS A 80 -2.42 -19.81 -3.33
C LYS A 80 -1.38 -20.89 -3.09
N ARG A 81 -0.09 -20.57 -3.19
CA ARG A 81 1.02 -21.50 -2.90
C ARG A 81 1.06 -21.96 -1.45
N PHE A 82 0.40 -21.22 -0.56
CA PHE A 82 0.27 -21.51 0.86
C PHE A 82 -1.13 -22.04 1.24
N GLY A 83 -1.97 -22.39 0.25
CA GLY A 83 -3.37 -22.79 0.51
C GLY A 83 -4.29 -21.66 0.95
N ALA A 84 -3.79 -20.42 1.04
CA ALA A 84 -4.55 -19.27 1.51
C ALA A 84 -5.53 -18.73 0.44
N LYS A 85 -6.70 -18.28 0.90
CA LYS A 85 -7.68 -17.58 0.07
C LYS A 85 -7.42 -16.08 0.13
N ALA A 86 -7.10 -15.47 -1.02
CA ALA A 86 -6.93 -14.02 -1.09
C ALA A 86 -8.27 -13.30 -1.34
N LYS A 87 -8.50 -12.21 -0.60
CA LYS A 87 -9.64 -11.30 -0.77
C LYS A 87 -9.13 -9.87 -1.00
N THR A 88 -9.53 -9.27 -2.12
CA THR A 88 -9.14 -7.90 -2.46
C THR A 88 -10.21 -6.91 -1.99
N HIS A 89 -9.82 -5.96 -1.15
CA HIS A 89 -10.67 -4.85 -0.74
C HIS A 89 -10.21 -3.58 -1.48
N PHE A 90 -11.02 -3.09 -2.41
CA PHE A 90 -10.72 -1.88 -3.18
C PHE A 90 -11.60 -0.71 -2.72
N LEU A 91 -10.97 0.42 -2.45
CA LEU A 91 -11.66 1.65 -2.04
C LEU A 91 -11.76 2.62 -3.21
N GLN A 92 -12.96 2.76 -3.75
CA GLN A 92 -13.26 3.78 -4.76
C GLN A 92 -13.83 5.03 -4.09
N THR A 93 -12.94 5.89 -3.61
CA THR A 93 -13.33 7.16 -2.97
C THR A 93 -13.23 8.29 -4.00
N PRO A 94 -14.25 9.18 -4.11
CA PRO A 94 -14.18 10.36 -4.98
C PRO A 94 -12.95 11.21 -4.69
N ILE A 95 -12.32 11.76 -5.73
CA ILE A 95 -11.05 12.49 -5.58
C ILE A 95 -11.17 13.71 -4.66
N GLU A 96 -12.28 14.43 -4.69
CA GLU A 96 -12.50 15.57 -3.80
C GLU A 96 -12.56 15.17 -2.33
N VAL A 97 -13.11 13.99 -2.02
CA VAL A 97 -13.11 13.45 -0.65
C VAL A 97 -11.69 13.06 -0.24
N VAL A 98 -10.89 12.50 -1.16
CA VAL A 98 -9.48 12.19 -0.90
C VAL A 98 -8.68 13.47 -0.64
N ARG A 99 -8.89 14.52 -1.44
CA ARG A 99 -8.24 15.84 -1.29
C ARG A 99 -8.51 16.44 0.08
N ALA A 100 -9.78 16.56 0.47
CA ALA A 100 -10.17 17.09 1.78
C ALA A 100 -9.57 16.27 2.95
N ARG A 101 -9.55 14.93 2.85
CA ARG A 101 -8.93 14.07 3.86
C ARG A 101 -7.42 14.25 3.93
N LEU A 102 -6.75 14.43 2.79
CA LEU A 102 -5.31 14.66 2.73
C LEU A 102 -4.91 16.01 3.34
N GLU A 103 -5.69 17.07 3.12
CA GLU A 103 -5.45 18.37 3.75
C GLU A 103 -5.46 18.26 5.28
N VAL A 104 -6.51 17.63 5.84
CA VAL A 104 -6.62 17.39 7.28
C VAL A 104 -5.45 16.53 7.78
N ARG A 105 -5.13 15.43 7.09
CA ARG A 105 -4.03 14.52 7.47
C ARG A 105 -2.68 15.23 7.44
N ASN A 106 -2.40 16.01 6.41
CA ASN A 106 -1.12 16.72 6.26
C ASN A 106 -0.93 17.81 7.32
N SER A 107 -2.02 18.41 7.82
CA SER A 107 -1.96 19.39 8.93
C SER A 107 -1.52 18.78 10.27
N ARG A 108 -1.73 17.46 10.43
CA ARG A 108 -1.38 16.67 11.62
C ARG A 108 -0.81 15.33 11.18
N LEU A 109 0.34 15.37 10.53
CA LEU A 109 0.91 14.21 9.85
C LEU A 109 1.16 13.07 10.86
N PRO A 110 0.49 11.91 10.72
CA PRO A 110 0.75 10.78 11.60
C PRO A 110 2.12 10.16 11.33
N ARG A 111 2.68 9.48 12.34
CA ARG A 111 4.05 8.93 12.33
C ARG A 111 4.37 8.08 11.09
N TYR A 112 3.44 7.25 10.63
CA TYR A 112 3.65 6.31 9.53
C TYR A 112 2.94 6.76 8.26
N ASN A 113 3.05 8.04 7.92
CA ASN A 113 2.49 8.58 6.68
C ASN A 113 3.42 9.60 6.03
N PHE A 114 3.40 9.60 4.70
CA PHE A 114 4.04 10.64 3.91
C PHE A 114 3.15 11.87 3.81
N ARG A 115 3.77 13.06 3.82
CA ARG A 115 3.10 14.25 3.32
C ARG A 115 2.90 14.09 1.82
N VAL A 116 1.68 14.29 1.35
CA VAL A 116 1.33 14.20 -0.08
C VAL A 116 0.86 15.58 -0.53
N SER A 117 1.59 16.21 -1.45
CA SER A 117 1.18 17.50 -2.01
C SER A 117 0.01 17.34 -2.99
N PRO A 118 -0.72 18.40 -3.32
CA PRO A 118 -1.73 18.37 -4.38
C PRO A 118 -1.17 17.86 -5.71
N GLU A 119 0.03 18.29 -6.10
CA GLU A 119 0.68 17.90 -7.36
C GLU A 119 0.99 16.39 -7.37
N MET A 120 1.48 15.86 -6.24
CA MET A 120 1.74 14.44 -6.07
C MET A 120 0.45 13.62 -6.11
N LEU A 121 -0.65 14.13 -5.53
CA LEU A 121 -1.96 13.48 -5.64
C LEU A 121 -2.40 13.36 -7.10
N GLU A 122 -2.26 14.41 -7.90
CA GLU A 122 -2.61 14.37 -9.33
C GLU A 122 -1.77 13.34 -10.09
N GLN A 123 -0.48 13.21 -9.78
CA GLN A 123 0.37 12.15 -10.34
C GLN A 123 -0.15 10.76 -10.00
N PHE A 124 -0.53 10.51 -8.74
CA PHE A 124 -1.10 9.23 -8.31
C PHE A 124 -2.43 8.92 -8.99
N VAL A 125 -3.28 9.92 -9.19
CA VAL A 125 -4.56 9.77 -9.89
C VAL A 125 -4.34 9.44 -11.36
N SER A 126 -3.41 10.12 -12.03
CA SER A 126 -3.06 9.87 -13.43
C SER A 126 -2.62 8.43 -13.67
N VAL A 127 -1.75 7.89 -12.79
CA VAL A 127 -1.33 6.48 -12.84
C VAL A 127 -2.51 5.53 -12.65
N ARG A 128 -3.45 5.82 -11.74
CA ARG A 128 -4.66 5.02 -11.54
C ARG A 128 -5.58 5.05 -12.76
N GLY A 129 -5.74 6.21 -13.39
CA GLY A 129 -6.56 6.42 -14.59
C GLY A 129 -6.01 5.65 -15.79
N ALA A 130 -4.70 5.69 -16.00
CA ALA A 130 -4.02 4.94 -17.06
C ALA A 130 -4.20 3.41 -16.91
N VAL A 131 -4.20 2.90 -15.67
CA VAL A 131 -4.40 1.47 -15.39
C VAL A 131 -5.88 1.06 -15.49
N ALA A 132 -6.82 1.96 -15.23
CA ALA A 132 -8.26 1.72 -15.40
C ALA A 132 -8.72 1.79 -16.87
N GLY A 133 -7.96 2.48 -17.74
CA GLY A 133 -8.24 2.62 -19.18
C GLY A 133 -7.86 1.42 -20.06
N GLY A 134 -7.20 0.40 -19.50
CA GLY A 134 -6.93 -0.87 -20.18
C GLY A 134 -8.20 -1.70 -20.36
N ARG A 135 -8.92 -1.44 -21.46
CA ARG A 135 -10.22 -2.02 -21.81
C ARG A 135 -10.22 -3.54 -21.83
N ARG A 136 -11.26 -4.07 -21.17
CA ARG A 136 -12.15 -5.20 -21.49
C ARG A 136 -11.52 -6.52 -21.93
#